data_AF-A0AAD3NK79-F1
#
_entry.id   AF-A0AAD3NK79-F1
#
_cell.length_a   1.000
_cell.length_b   1.000
_cell.length_c   1.000
_cell.angle_alpha   90.00
_cell.angle_beta   90.00
_cell.angle_gamma   90.00
#
_symmetry.space_group_name_H-M   'P 1'
#
loop_
_entity.id
_entity.type
_entity.pdbx_description
1 polymer ?
#
loop_
_entity_poly.entity_id
_entity_poly.type
_entity_poly.pdbx_seq_one_letter_code
_entity_poly.pdbx_strand_id
1 'polypeptide(L)'
;IVGDDLTVTNPKRIQQAVDKKACNCLLLKVNQIGSVTESIQACKLAQSSGWGVMVSHRSGETEDTFISDLVVGLCTGQIKTGAPCRSERLAKYNQLMRIEEELGDKAKFAGKDFRHPKIN
;
A
#
# COMPACT_ATOMS: atom_id res chain seq x y z
N ILE A 1 -6.00 -11.92 -4.70
CA ILE A 1 -6.39 -12.38 -3.34
C ILE A 1 -5.51 -11.65 -2.35
N VAL A 2 -6.12 -10.89 -1.45
CA VAL A 2 -5.40 -10.00 -0.53
C VAL A 2 -5.37 -10.62 0.87
N GLY A 3 -4.19 -10.74 1.47
CA GLY A 3 -4.03 -11.08 2.88
C GLY A 3 -4.11 -9.83 3.76
N ASP A 4 -5.12 -9.77 4.63
CA ASP A 4 -5.24 -8.76 5.70
C ASP A 4 -4.93 -9.42 7.05
N ASP A 5 -5.93 -9.98 7.73
CA ASP A 5 -5.77 -10.68 9.02
C ASP A 5 -4.90 -11.94 8.91
N LEU A 6 -4.81 -12.51 7.70
CA LEU A 6 -3.93 -13.64 7.44
C LEU A 6 -2.45 -13.26 7.68
N THR A 7 -2.04 -12.06 7.27
CA THR A 7 -0.65 -11.61 7.26
C THR A 7 -0.35 -10.56 8.33
N VAL A 8 -1.33 -9.74 8.74
CA VAL A 8 -1.24 -8.66 9.75
C VAL A 8 0.03 -7.81 9.63
N THR A 9 0.46 -7.54 8.39
CA THR A 9 1.71 -6.83 8.07
C THR A 9 2.96 -7.44 8.76
N ASN A 10 2.92 -8.72 9.15
CA ASN A 10 3.99 -9.40 9.88
C ASN A 10 4.87 -10.24 8.92
N PRO A 11 6.19 -9.98 8.83
CA PRO A 11 7.08 -10.68 7.91
C PRO A 11 7.07 -12.21 8.01
N LYS A 12 6.96 -12.78 9.23
CA LYS A 12 6.92 -14.24 9.42
C LYS A 12 5.66 -14.86 8.84
N ARG A 13 4.51 -14.17 9.01
CA ARG A 13 3.22 -14.63 8.46
C ARG A 13 3.15 -14.44 6.95
N ILE A 14 3.75 -13.36 6.43
CA ILE A 14 3.89 -13.13 5.00
C ILE A 14 4.69 -14.28 4.38
N GLN A 15 5.87 -14.60 4.92
CA GLN A 15 6.70 -15.70 4.41
C GLN A 15 5.92 -17.02 4.40
N GLN A 16 5.26 -17.35 5.51
CA GLN A 16 4.45 -18.57 5.58
C GLN A 16 3.32 -18.60 4.54
N ALA A 17 2.67 -17.47 4.30
CA ALA A 17 1.59 -17.35 3.32
C ALA A 17 2.12 -17.42 1.87
N VAL A 18 3.34 -16.92 1.60
CA VAL A 18 4.06 -17.10 0.35
C VAL A 18 4.36 -18.58 0.11
N ASP A 19 4.97 -19.26 1.08
CA ASP A 19 5.34 -20.68 0.98
C ASP A 19 4.12 -21.58 0.70
N LYS A 20 3.00 -21.26 1.35
CA LYS A 20 1.72 -21.98 1.19
C LYS A 20 0.90 -21.52 -0.02
N LYS A 21 1.34 -20.52 -0.78
CA LYS A 21 0.59 -19.88 -1.88
C LYS A 21 -0.84 -19.48 -1.47
N ALA A 22 -1.01 -18.99 -0.24
CA ALA A 22 -2.32 -18.73 0.36
C ALA A 22 -3.01 -17.47 -0.19
N CYS A 23 -2.23 -16.48 -0.63
CA CYS A 23 -2.72 -15.30 -1.35
C CYS A 23 -1.64 -14.78 -2.30
N ASN A 24 -1.87 -13.63 -2.93
CA ASN A 24 -0.93 -13.04 -3.90
C ASN A 24 -0.87 -11.51 -3.84
N CYS A 25 -1.31 -10.96 -2.71
CA CYS A 25 -1.26 -9.54 -2.41
C CYS A 25 -1.25 -9.33 -0.91
N LEU A 26 -0.42 -8.41 -0.42
CA LEU A 26 -0.40 -7.96 0.98
C LEU A 26 -1.32 -6.74 1.14
N LEU A 27 -2.14 -6.70 2.20
CA LEU A 27 -2.70 -5.45 2.69
C LEU A 27 -1.75 -4.85 3.73
N LEU A 28 -1.10 -3.74 3.40
CA LEU A 28 -0.08 -3.11 4.24
C LEU A 28 -0.73 -2.06 5.16
N LYS A 29 -0.70 -2.30 6.47
CA LYS A 29 -1.14 -1.34 7.50
C LYS A 29 0.04 -1.05 8.44
N VAL A 30 0.61 0.14 8.31
CA VAL A 30 1.86 0.54 9.01
C VAL A 30 1.77 0.34 10.52
N ASN A 31 0.64 0.71 11.11
CA ASN A 31 0.43 0.59 12.56
C ASN A 31 0.11 -0.83 13.06
N GLN A 32 0.02 -1.84 12.18
CA GLN A 32 -0.01 -3.25 12.62
C GLN A 32 1.39 -3.77 12.96
N ILE A 33 2.42 -3.31 12.24
CA ILE A 33 3.81 -3.74 12.48
C ILE A 33 4.56 -2.77 13.39
N GLY A 34 4.17 -1.50 13.40
CA GLY A 34 4.58 -0.53 14.42
C GLY A 34 5.68 0.45 14.02
N SER A 35 6.39 0.20 12.91
CA SER A 35 7.40 1.14 12.38
C SER A 35 7.37 1.27 10.86
N VAL A 36 7.90 2.40 10.37
CA VAL A 36 8.07 2.65 8.94
C VAL A 36 9.07 1.66 8.34
N THR A 37 10.21 1.43 8.99
CA THR A 37 11.24 0.50 8.51
C THR A 37 10.71 -0.91 8.30
N GLU A 38 9.96 -1.45 9.27
CA GLU A 38 9.40 -2.79 9.15
C GLU A 38 8.28 -2.84 8.10
N SER A 39 7.52 -1.76 7.92
CA SER A 39 6.52 -1.65 6.86
C SER A 39 7.16 -1.70 5.47
N ILE A 40 8.29 -1.02 5.28
CA ILE A 40 9.07 -1.07 4.03
C ILE A 40 9.61 -2.49 3.81
N GLN A 41 10.12 -3.15 4.84
CA GLN A 41 10.62 -4.52 4.75
C GLN A 41 9.50 -5.51 4.37
N ALA A 42 8.32 -5.40 4.99
CA ALA A 42 7.15 -6.22 4.66
C ALA A 42 6.69 -6.01 3.21
N CYS A 43 6.66 -4.76 2.74
CA CYS A 43 6.36 -4.43 1.35
C CYS A 43 7.36 -5.07 0.39
N LYS A 44 8.67 -4.89 0.64
CA LYS A 44 9.74 -5.46 -0.19
C LYS A 44 9.69 -6.98 -0.26
N LEU A 45 9.43 -7.65 0.88
CA LEU A 45 9.26 -9.10 0.94
C LEU A 45 8.09 -9.59 0.07
N ALA A 46 6.96 -8.90 0.11
CA ALA A 46 5.81 -9.23 -0.72
C ALA A 46 6.14 -9.01 -2.22
N GLN A 47 6.70 -7.86 -2.57
CA GLN A 47 7.06 -7.52 -3.96
C GLN A 47 8.10 -8.50 -4.54
N SER A 48 9.15 -8.85 -3.79
CA SER A 48 10.17 -9.81 -4.24
C SER A 48 9.62 -11.24 -4.41
N SER A 49 8.54 -11.58 -3.70
CA SER A 49 7.81 -12.84 -3.84
C SER A 49 6.80 -12.83 -4.99
N GLY A 50 6.78 -11.78 -5.82
CA GLY A 50 5.84 -11.62 -6.92
C GLY A 50 4.41 -11.31 -6.48
N TRP A 51 4.21 -10.81 -5.25
CA TRP A 51 2.90 -10.35 -4.79
C TRP A 51 2.69 -8.87 -5.09
N GLY A 52 1.42 -8.48 -5.24
CA GLY A 52 1.05 -7.07 -5.14
C GLY A 52 1.11 -6.60 -3.68
N VAL A 53 1.13 -5.28 -3.49
CA VAL A 53 0.96 -4.67 -2.17
C VAL A 53 -0.11 -3.61 -2.29
N MET A 54 -1.06 -3.58 -1.36
CA MET A 54 -2.09 -2.55 -1.26
C MET A 54 -1.91 -1.82 0.06
N VAL A 55 -1.50 -0.56 0.01
CA VAL A 55 -1.44 0.28 1.21
C VAL A 55 -2.87 0.54 1.70
N SER A 56 -3.09 0.43 3.01
CA SER A 56 -4.43 0.54 3.59
C SER A 56 -4.47 1.50 4.76
N HIS A 57 -5.56 2.27 4.81
CA HIS A 57 -5.97 2.99 5.99
C HIS A 57 -6.39 2.06 7.14
N ARG A 58 -6.78 2.66 8.27
CA ARG A 58 -7.55 2.00 9.33
C ARG A 58 -9.00 2.48 9.38
N SER A 59 -9.87 1.74 10.07
CA SER A 59 -11.27 2.14 10.24
C SER A 59 -11.37 3.44 11.04
N GLY A 60 -10.60 3.60 12.11
CA GLY A 60 -10.32 4.90 12.74
C GLY A 60 -9.11 5.55 12.07
N GLU A 61 -9.33 6.67 11.38
CA GLU A 61 -8.27 7.45 10.72
C GLU A 61 -8.22 8.87 11.26
N THR A 62 -7.11 9.54 10.99
CA THR A 62 -6.90 10.97 11.27
C THR A 62 -6.81 11.75 9.95
N GLU A 63 -6.61 13.06 10.01
CA GLU A 63 -6.32 13.92 8.86
C GLU A 63 -4.94 13.67 8.24
N ASP A 64 -4.04 12.95 8.94
CA ASP A 64 -2.68 12.65 8.50
C ASP A 64 -2.67 11.94 7.14
N THR A 65 -1.81 12.38 6.22
CA THR A 65 -1.79 11.87 4.84
C THR A 65 -0.63 10.92 4.54
N PHE A 66 0.13 10.48 5.56
CA PHE A 66 1.37 9.71 5.42
C PHE A 66 1.27 8.53 4.46
N ILE A 67 0.16 7.80 4.48
CA ILE A 67 -0.03 6.63 3.62
C ILE A 67 -0.15 6.96 2.12
N SER A 68 -0.48 8.20 1.76
CA SER A 68 -0.49 8.69 0.37
C SER A 68 0.94 8.81 -0.17
N ASP A 69 1.83 9.42 0.60
CA ASP A 69 3.24 9.52 0.25
C ASP A 69 3.90 8.14 0.28
N LEU A 70 3.53 7.29 1.25
CA LEU A 70 4.03 5.92 1.37
C LEU A 70 3.67 5.05 0.16
N VAL A 71 2.43 5.09 -0.34
CA VAL A 71 2.00 4.26 -1.48
C VAL A 71 2.78 4.64 -2.75
N VAL A 72 3.06 5.93 -2.94
CA VAL A 72 3.84 6.45 -4.07
C VAL A 72 5.31 6.08 -3.90
N GLY A 73 5.91 6.35 -2.74
CA GLY A 73 7.33 6.07 -2.48
C GLY A 73 7.68 4.57 -2.51
N LEU A 74 6.73 3.69 -2.18
CA LEU A 74 6.87 2.23 -2.30
C LEU A 74 6.49 1.67 -3.68
N CYS A 75 6.01 2.52 -4.60
CA CYS A 75 5.57 2.15 -5.94
C CYS A 75 4.60 0.94 -5.95
N THR A 76 3.67 0.89 -4.99
CA THR A 76 2.81 -0.31 -4.83
C THR A 76 1.66 -0.36 -5.83
N GLY A 77 1.28 0.79 -6.42
CA GLY A 77 0.28 0.89 -7.49
C GLY A 77 -1.18 0.87 -7.06
N GLN A 78 -1.48 0.63 -5.79
CA GLN A 78 -2.84 0.51 -5.28
C GLN A 78 -2.93 0.90 -3.80
N ILE A 79 -3.98 1.65 -3.46
CA ILE A 79 -4.26 2.12 -2.11
C ILE A 79 -5.75 1.97 -1.81
N LYS A 80 -6.08 1.54 -0.59
CA LYS A 80 -7.44 1.53 -0.04
C LYS A 80 -7.49 2.53 1.12
N THR A 81 -8.07 3.70 0.87
CA THR A 81 -8.16 4.77 1.88
C THR A 81 -9.58 5.29 2.15
N GLY A 82 -10.60 4.50 1.81
CA GLY A 82 -12.00 4.73 2.21
C GLY A 82 -12.89 5.22 1.07
N ALA A 83 -14.12 5.61 1.38
CA ALA A 83 -15.01 6.22 0.39
C ALA A 83 -14.51 7.64 0.04
N PRO A 84 -14.93 8.22 -1.11
CA PRO A 84 -14.74 9.64 -1.41
C PRO A 84 -15.71 10.51 -0.59
N CYS A 85 -15.71 10.30 0.72
CA CYS A 85 -16.54 10.98 1.71
C CYS A 85 -15.82 10.89 3.06
N ARG A 86 -16.05 11.89 3.91
CA ARG A 86 -15.37 12.12 5.20
C ARG A 86 -13.90 12.54 5.02
N SER A 87 -13.53 13.64 5.67
CA SER A 87 -12.29 14.36 5.39
C SER A 87 -11.04 13.54 5.72
N GLU A 88 -11.09 12.62 6.69
CA GLU A 88 -9.96 11.75 7.01
C GLU A 88 -9.61 10.78 5.87
N ARG A 89 -10.53 10.56 4.93
CA ARG A 89 -10.34 9.78 3.70
C ARG A 89 -9.92 10.67 2.54
N LEU A 90 -10.67 11.76 2.34
CA LEU A 90 -10.41 12.73 1.29
C LEU A 90 -9.04 13.37 1.43
N ALA A 91 -8.53 13.58 2.65
CA ALA A 91 -7.19 14.10 2.88
C ALA A 91 -6.12 13.29 2.13
N LYS A 92 -6.22 11.96 2.15
CA LYS A 92 -5.28 11.06 1.44
C LYS A 92 -5.46 11.14 -0.07
N TYR A 93 -6.70 11.11 -0.57
CA TYR A 93 -6.95 11.25 -2.01
C TYR A 93 -6.49 12.60 -2.56
N ASN A 94 -6.75 13.68 -1.84
CA ASN A 94 -6.28 15.02 -2.20
C ASN A 94 -4.76 15.10 -2.19
N GLN A 95 -4.10 14.45 -1.22
CA GLN A 95 -2.64 14.37 -1.21
C GLN A 95 -2.09 13.61 -2.43
N LEU A 96 -2.74 12.54 -2.87
CA LEU A 96 -2.33 11.84 -4.10
C LEU A 96 -2.45 12.71 -5.33
N MET A 97 -3.52 13.51 -5.45
CA MET A 97 -3.67 14.47 -6.56
C MET A 97 -2.58 15.55 -6.53
N ARG A 98 -2.19 16.03 -5.34
CA ARG A 98 -1.07 16.98 -5.20
C ARG A 98 0.27 16.35 -5.58
N ILE A 99 0.53 15.11 -5.17
CA ILE A 99 1.76 14.39 -5.55
C ILE A 99 1.80 14.16 -7.06
N GLU A 100 0.67 13.81 -7.68
CA GLU A 100 0.55 13.68 -9.13
C GLU A 100 0.86 15.00 -9.85
N GLU A 101 0.29 16.11 -9.38
CA GLU A 101 0.57 17.46 -9.90
C GLU A 101 2.06 17.84 -9.73
N GLU A 102 2.65 17.56 -8.57
CA GLU A 102 4.06 17.84 -8.27
C GLU A 102 5.03 17.04 -9.16
N LEU A 103 4.72 15.77 -9.42
CA LEU A 103 5.52 14.92 -10.29
C LEU A 103 5.38 15.30 -11.78
N GLY A 104 4.25 15.89 -12.18
CA GLY A 104 3.96 16.30 -13.55
C GLY A 104 4.16 15.16 -14.55
N ASP A 105 4.93 15.41 -15.62
CA ASP A 105 5.21 14.41 -16.66
C ASP A 105 5.94 13.15 -16.17
N LYS A 106 6.49 13.16 -14.95
CA LYS A 106 7.13 11.99 -14.33
C LYS A 106 6.11 11.07 -13.65
N ALA A 107 4.88 11.53 -13.41
CA ALA A 107 3.84 10.74 -12.81
C ALA A 107 3.40 9.60 -13.76
N LYS A 108 3.25 8.39 -13.21
CA LYS A 108 2.70 7.24 -13.92
C LYS A 108 1.58 6.62 -13.13
N PHE A 109 0.39 6.65 -13.70
CA PHE A 109 -0.76 5.95 -13.13
C PHE A 109 -0.67 4.45 -13.42
N ALA A 110 -0.72 3.62 -12.38
CA ALA A 110 -0.53 2.17 -12.52
C ALA A 110 -1.63 1.49 -13.37
N GLY A 111 -2.87 2.03 -13.38
CA GLY A 111 -3.95 1.57 -14.25
C GLY A 111 -4.21 0.06 -14.18
N LYS A 112 -4.23 -0.61 -15.33
CA LYS A 112 -4.44 -2.06 -15.41
C LYS A 112 -3.31 -2.88 -14.76
N ASP A 113 -2.13 -2.28 -14.64
CA ASP A 113 -0.93 -2.90 -14.08
C ASP A 113 -0.82 -2.67 -12.55
N PHE A 114 -1.91 -2.28 -11.87
CA PHE A 114 -1.94 -1.95 -10.43
C PHE A 114 -1.31 -3.01 -9.50
N ARG A 115 -1.31 -4.29 -9.90
CA ARG A 115 -0.69 -5.37 -9.13
C ARG A 115 0.84 -5.37 -9.21
N HIS A 116 1.37 -4.99 -10.37
CA HIS A 116 2.79 -4.96 -10.69
C HIS A 116 3.09 -3.74 -11.58
N PRO A 117 3.13 -2.53 -11.00
CA PRO A 117 3.34 -1.31 -11.77
C PRO A 117 4.65 -1.37 -12.55
N LYS A 118 4.61 -0.97 -13.82
CA LYS A 118 5.81 -0.89 -14.66
C LYS A 118 6.60 0.36 -14.26
N ILE A 119 7.86 0.16 -13.90
CA ILE A 119 8.77 1.24 -13.47
C ILE A 119 9.45 1.91 -14.68
N ASN A 120 9.36 1.30 -15.88
CA ASN A 120 10.00 1.76 -17.12
C ASN A 120 9.36 3.02 -17.67
#